data_AF-A0A9D2NKA4-F1
#
_entry.id   AF-A0A9D2NKA4-F1
#
_cell.length_a   1.000
_cell.length_b   1.000
_cell.length_c   1.000
_cell.angle_alpha   90.00
_cell.angle_beta   90.00
_cell.angle_gamma   90.00
#
_symmetry.space_group_name_H-M   'P 1'
#
loop_
_entity.id
_entity.type
_entity.pdbx_description
1 polymer ?
#
loop_
_entity_poly.entity_id
_entity_poly.type
_entity_poly.pdbx_seq_one_letter_code
_entity_poly.pdbx_strand_id
1 'polypeptide(L)'
;MLETKAIKKGFLGVMLAFFLSSLSVVLVPFSTSKSEELNTVGYVSGALFWIGLLAGCAVYFYLYYRNRVMIQEVIEHPKRPTVINFFSNRPGIITDIVMIISLAVSIYCAVKITVNSVIVLIFLFLLLISIYGHFLFNGKIYRYICNKQKKIIEGKDM
;
A
#
# COMPACT_ATOMS: atom_id res chain seq x y z
N MET A 1 5.35 25.69 -2.19
CA MET A 1 4.14 25.14 -1.51
C MET A 1 3.18 24.36 -2.41
N LEU A 2 2.87 24.82 -3.62
CA LEU A 2 1.89 24.18 -4.53
C LEU A 2 2.29 22.75 -4.94
N GLU A 3 3.55 22.54 -5.30
CA GLU A 3 4.14 21.24 -5.67
C GLU A 3 3.92 20.17 -4.59
N THR A 4 4.15 20.50 -3.32
CA THR A 4 3.98 19.55 -2.20
C THR A 4 2.52 19.14 -1.99
N LYS A 5 1.57 20.06 -2.20
CA LYS A 5 0.13 19.75 -2.11
C LYS A 5 -0.30 18.78 -3.22
N ALA A 6 0.19 18.99 -4.44
CA ALA A 6 -0.07 18.08 -5.56
C ALA A 6 0.50 16.66 -5.29
N ILE A 7 1.72 16.57 -4.76
CA ILE A 7 2.34 15.28 -4.39
C ILE A 7 1.55 14.57 -3.29
N LYS A 8 1.10 15.29 -2.25
CA LYS A 8 0.25 14.71 -1.19
C LYS A 8 -1.08 14.18 -1.75
N LYS A 9 -1.74 14.92 -2.64
CA LYS A 9 -2.99 14.49 -3.28
C LYS A 9 -2.77 13.27 -4.18
N GLY A 10 -1.71 13.27 -4.98
CA GLY A 10 -1.33 12.10 -5.79
C GLY A 10 -1.04 10.87 -4.94
N PHE A 11 -0.30 11.03 -3.84
CA PHE A 11 -0.03 9.95 -2.90
C PHE A 11 -1.29 9.41 -2.23
N LEU A 12 -2.26 10.27 -1.88
CA LEU A 12 -3.58 9.83 -1.41
C LEU A 12 -4.34 9.00 -2.46
N GLY A 13 -4.24 9.40 -3.74
CA GLY A 13 -4.79 8.63 -4.85
C GLY A 13 -4.16 7.23 -4.96
N VAL A 14 -2.85 7.13 -4.80
CA VAL A 14 -2.14 5.83 -4.77
C VAL A 14 -2.62 4.97 -3.59
N MET A 15 -2.71 5.55 -2.39
CA MET A 15 -3.22 4.84 -1.21
C MET A 15 -4.65 4.31 -1.44
N LEU A 16 -5.53 5.13 -2.03
CA LEU A 16 -6.89 4.71 -2.35
C LEU A 16 -6.92 3.57 -3.37
N ALA A 17 -6.11 3.64 -4.43
CA ALA A 17 -6.05 2.60 -5.45
C ALA A 17 -5.59 1.24 -4.87
N PHE A 18 -4.55 1.24 -4.04
CA PHE A 18 -4.09 0.04 -3.34
C PHE A 18 -5.07 -0.45 -2.27
N PHE A 19 -5.76 0.45 -1.58
CA PHE A 19 -6.83 0.08 -0.66
C PHE A 19 -7.95 -0.66 -1.39
N LEU A 20 -8.47 -0.10 -2.50
CA LEU A 20 -9.50 -0.73 -3.31
C LEU A 20 -9.04 -2.08 -3.88
N SER A 21 -7.78 -2.17 -4.32
CA SER A 21 -7.18 -3.42 -4.74
C SER A 21 -7.20 -4.45 -3.60
N SER A 22 -6.73 -4.12 -2.40
CA SER A 22 -6.75 -5.05 -1.26
C SER A 22 -8.17 -5.43 -0.84
N LEU A 23 -9.11 -4.48 -0.82
CA LEU A 23 -10.50 -4.69 -0.38
C LEU A 23 -11.25 -5.67 -1.30
N SER A 24 -10.87 -5.75 -2.58
CA SER A 24 -11.48 -6.70 -3.52
C SER A 24 -11.41 -8.16 -3.07
N VAL A 25 -10.38 -8.53 -2.28
CA VAL A 25 -10.22 -9.90 -1.75
C VAL A 25 -11.37 -10.29 -0.82
N VAL A 26 -11.95 -9.33 -0.11
CA VAL A 26 -13.11 -9.58 0.76
C VAL A 26 -14.34 -10.01 -0.06
N LEU A 27 -14.37 -9.68 -1.35
CA LEU A 27 -15.46 -10.03 -2.26
C LEU A 27 -15.32 -11.44 -2.86
N VAL A 28 -14.17 -12.11 -2.72
CA VAL A 28 -13.89 -13.43 -3.30
C VAL A 28 -14.89 -14.51 -2.90
N PRO A 29 -15.37 -14.63 -1.64
CA PRO A 29 -16.36 -15.66 -1.29
C PRO A 29 -17.69 -15.52 -2.03
N PHE A 30 -17.96 -14.32 -2.54
CA PHE A 30 -19.17 -14.02 -3.30
C PHE A 30 -18.97 -14.18 -4.80
N SER A 31 -17.80 -14.64 -5.26
CA SER A 31 -17.46 -14.73 -6.69
C SER A 31 -18.00 -15.97 -7.40
N THR A 32 -18.41 -17.00 -6.67
CA THR A 32 -18.85 -18.28 -7.24
C THR A 32 -20.38 -18.31 -7.38
N SER A 33 -20.88 -18.72 -8.54
CA SER A 33 -22.28 -19.02 -8.77
C SER A 33 -22.64 -20.45 -8.31
N LYS A 34 -23.93 -20.80 -8.36
CA LYS A 34 -24.40 -22.18 -8.10
C LYS A 34 -23.85 -23.21 -9.10
N SER A 35 -23.31 -22.78 -10.24
CA SER A 35 -22.70 -23.63 -11.27
C SER A 35 -21.16 -23.66 -11.20
N GLU A 36 -20.56 -23.20 -10.09
CA GLU A 36 -19.10 -23.05 -9.91
C GLU A 36 -18.42 -22.05 -10.87
N GLU A 37 -19.16 -21.45 -11.80
CA GLU A 37 -18.67 -20.37 -12.66
C GLU A 37 -18.54 -19.04 -11.90
N LEU A 38 -17.61 -18.19 -12.34
CA LEU A 38 -17.49 -16.83 -11.84
C LEU A 38 -18.77 -16.04 -12.15
N ASN A 39 -19.41 -15.52 -11.11
CA ASN A 39 -20.53 -14.61 -11.26
C ASN A 39 -20.03 -13.17 -11.50
N THR A 40 -20.96 -12.23 -11.68
CA THR A 40 -20.65 -10.81 -11.87
C THR A 40 -19.76 -10.23 -10.76
N VAL A 41 -19.96 -10.64 -9.50
CA VAL A 41 -19.14 -10.17 -8.36
C VAL A 41 -17.71 -10.66 -8.48
N GLY A 42 -17.50 -11.87 -9.00
CA GLY A 42 -16.17 -12.41 -9.27
C GLY A 42 -15.39 -11.60 -10.30
N TYR A 43 -16.01 -11.32 -11.44
CA TYR A 43 -15.39 -10.48 -12.48
C TYR A 43 -15.11 -9.05 -11.96
N VAL A 44 -16.05 -8.45 -11.22
CA VAL A 44 -15.89 -7.12 -10.64
C VAL A 44 -14.76 -7.11 -9.60
N SER A 45 -14.69 -8.10 -8.73
CA SER A 45 -13.62 -8.24 -7.72
C SER A 45 -12.25 -8.36 -8.39
N GLY A 46 -12.11 -9.26 -9.37
CA GLY A 46 -10.86 -9.43 -10.11
C GLY A 46 -10.45 -8.17 -10.87
N ALA A 47 -11.39 -7.51 -11.55
CA ALA A 47 -11.12 -6.24 -12.23
C ALA A 47 -10.70 -5.15 -11.24
N LEU A 48 -11.40 -5.01 -10.11
CA LEU A 48 -11.07 -4.05 -9.06
C LEU A 48 -9.67 -4.30 -8.47
N PHE A 49 -9.31 -5.56 -8.25
CA PHE A 49 -7.99 -5.97 -7.79
C PHE A 49 -6.89 -5.47 -8.74
N TRP A 50 -6.98 -5.87 -10.02
CA TRP A 50 -5.93 -5.60 -11.01
C TRP A 50 -5.87 -4.12 -11.41
N ILE A 51 -7.02 -3.48 -11.64
CA ILE A 51 -7.07 -2.06 -11.98
C ILE A 51 -6.51 -1.22 -10.83
N GLY A 52 -6.92 -1.51 -9.59
CA GLY A 52 -6.40 -0.79 -8.41
C GLY A 52 -4.90 -0.97 -8.23
N LEU A 53 -4.39 -2.19 -8.41
CA LEU A 53 -2.96 -2.50 -8.31
C LEU A 53 -2.15 -1.77 -9.40
N LEU A 54 -2.55 -1.93 -10.67
CA LEU A 54 -1.85 -1.33 -11.80
C LEU A 54 -1.92 0.20 -11.75
N ALA A 55 -3.08 0.77 -11.44
CA ALA A 55 -3.24 2.21 -11.28
C ALA A 55 -2.39 2.75 -10.12
N GLY A 56 -2.39 2.08 -8.97
CA GLY A 56 -1.57 2.46 -7.83
C GLY A 56 -0.07 2.46 -8.18
N CYS A 57 0.42 1.42 -8.85
CA CYS A 57 1.79 1.34 -9.33
C CYS A 57 2.10 2.45 -10.35
N ALA A 58 1.27 2.62 -11.38
CA ALA A 58 1.47 3.61 -12.44
C ALA A 58 1.52 5.04 -11.88
N VAL A 59 0.56 5.40 -11.01
CA VAL A 59 0.51 6.73 -10.38
C VAL A 59 1.69 6.92 -9.42
N TYR A 60 2.08 5.91 -8.64
CA TYR A 60 3.26 6.00 -7.77
C TYR A 60 4.54 6.24 -8.56
N PHE A 61 4.78 5.46 -9.63
CA PHE A 61 5.95 5.64 -10.48
C PHE A 61 5.93 6.98 -11.18
N TYR A 62 4.79 7.38 -11.75
CA TYR A 62 4.64 8.70 -12.35
C TYR A 62 4.99 9.81 -11.36
N LEU A 63 4.47 9.73 -10.14
CA LEU A 63 4.71 10.71 -9.09
C LEU A 63 6.19 10.72 -8.66
N TYR A 64 6.82 9.56 -8.55
CA TYR A 64 8.25 9.45 -8.26
C TYR A 64 9.10 10.07 -9.37
N TYR A 65 8.92 9.64 -10.62
CA TYR A 65 9.76 10.06 -11.74
C TYR A 65 9.61 11.55 -12.05
N ARG A 66 8.39 12.08 -12.02
CA ARG A 66 8.11 13.51 -12.25
C ARG A 66 8.79 14.39 -11.19
N ASN A 67 8.89 13.92 -9.96
CA ASN A 67 9.39 14.72 -8.84
C ASN A 67 10.77 14.26 -8.32
N ARG A 68 11.47 13.41 -9.08
CA ARG A 68 12.66 12.69 -8.59
C ARG A 68 13.77 13.63 -8.10
N VAL A 69 13.97 14.76 -8.77
CA VAL A 69 15.02 15.74 -8.46
C VAL A 69 14.75 16.36 -7.09
N MET A 70 13.55 16.94 -6.90
CA MET A 70 13.14 17.49 -5.60
C MET A 70 13.14 16.44 -4.48
N ILE A 71 12.74 15.20 -4.79
CA ILE A 71 12.75 14.10 -3.81
C ILE A 71 14.18 13.79 -3.37
N GLN A 72 15.14 13.78 -4.31
CA GLN A 72 16.55 13.51 -4.03
C GLN A 72 17.25 14.67 -3.29
N GLU A 73 16.86 15.92 -3.56
CA GLU A 73 17.41 17.10 -2.86
C GLU A 73 16.99 17.15 -1.38
N VAL A 74 15.78 16.70 -1.05
CA VAL A 74 15.23 16.77 0.31
C VAL A 74 15.55 15.50 1.12
N ILE A 75 15.72 14.36 0.46
CA ILE A 75 16.07 13.10 1.10
C ILE A 75 17.59 12.91 1.00
N GLU A 76 18.30 13.09 2.11
CA GLU A 76 19.68 12.65 2.23
C GLU A 76 19.79 11.19 1.77
N HIS A 77 20.75 10.91 0.88
CA HIS A 77 20.89 9.65 0.16
C HIS A 77 20.44 8.44 0.99
N PRO A 78 19.32 7.80 0.66
CA PRO A 78 18.83 6.70 1.46
C PRO A 78 19.82 5.54 1.36
N LYS A 79 20.45 5.18 2.49
CA LYS A 79 21.44 4.09 2.57
C LYS A 79 20.88 2.71 2.18
N ARG A 80 19.55 2.55 2.06
CA ARG A 80 18.87 1.27 1.80
C ARG A 80 17.68 1.42 0.85
N PRO A 81 17.45 0.46 -0.07
CA PRO A 81 16.25 0.42 -0.89
C PRO A 81 14.99 0.21 -0.04
N THR A 82 13.86 0.75 -0.50
CA THR A 82 12.57 0.71 0.22
C THR A 82 12.17 -0.69 0.67
N VAL A 83 12.42 -1.70 -0.16
CA VAL A 83 12.02 -3.11 0.06
C VAL A 83 12.60 -3.70 1.36
N ILE A 84 13.78 -3.25 1.78
CA ILE A 84 14.47 -3.77 2.98
C ILE A 84 14.44 -2.77 4.14
N ASN A 85 13.68 -1.71 4.01
CA ASN A 85 13.73 -0.56 4.89
C ASN A 85 12.57 -0.60 5.90
N PHE A 86 12.61 -1.62 6.76
CA PHE A 86 11.62 -1.85 7.81
C PHE A 86 11.72 -0.82 8.95
N PHE A 87 10.61 -0.59 9.63
CA PHE A 87 10.47 0.16 10.87
C PHE A 87 11.02 1.59 10.80
N SER A 88 10.88 2.26 9.64
CA SER A 88 11.55 3.54 9.39
C SER A 88 10.92 4.74 10.09
N ASN A 89 9.61 4.69 10.28
CA ASN A 89 8.80 5.80 10.80
C ASN A 89 7.53 5.22 11.44
N ARG A 90 6.79 6.04 12.20
CA ARG A 90 5.62 5.58 12.95
C ARG A 90 4.59 4.80 12.10
N PRO A 91 4.09 5.32 10.97
CA PRO A 91 3.15 4.55 10.14
C PRO A 91 3.79 3.33 9.48
N GLY A 92 5.07 3.41 9.07
CA GLY A 92 5.81 2.26 8.55
C GLY A 92 5.96 1.15 9.59
N ILE A 93 6.23 1.48 10.86
CA ILE A 93 6.29 0.50 11.96
C ILE A 93 4.95 -0.22 12.11
N ILE A 94 3.83 0.52 12.09
CA ILE A 94 2.49 -0.07 12.21
C ILE A 94 2.24 -1.04 11.06
N THR A 95 2.53 -0.64 9.82
CA THR A 95 2.32 -1.52 8.66
C THR A 95 3.22 -2.74 8.69
N ASP A 96 4.47 -2.60 9.11
CA ASP A 96 5.42 -3.71 9.16
C ASP A 96 5.03 -4.74 10.22
N ILE A 97 4.56 -4.30 11.39
CA ILE A 97 4.03 -5.18 12.43
C ILE A 97 2.79 -5.92 11.91
N VAL A 98 1.84 -5.21 11.31
CA VAL A 98 0.62 -5.81 10.75
C VAL A 98 0.97 -6.81 9.64
N MET A 99 1.96 -6.50 8.80
CA MET A 99 2.44 -7.38 7.73
C MET A 99 3.02 -8.67 8.29
N ILE A 100 3.89 -8.60 9.30
CA ILE A 100 4.50 -9.80 9.90
C ILE A 100 3.43 -10.68 10.55
N ILE A 101 2.53 -10.10 11.35
CA ILE A 101 1.45 -10.84 12.02
C ILE A 101 0.52 -11.47 10.97
N SER A 102 0.09 -10.70 9.99
CA SER A 102 -0.85 -11.19 8.97
C SER A 102 -0.23 -12.25 8.05
N LEU A 103 1.06 -12.16 7.75
CA LEU A 103 1.79 -13.20 7.04
C LEU A 103 1.83 -14.50 7.85
N ALA A 104 2.19 -14.43 9.14
CA ALA A 104 2.24 -15.60 10.00
C ALA A 104 0.88 -16.30 10.12
N VAL A 105 -0.20 -15.54 10.33
CA VAL A 105 -1.55 -16.11 10.38
C VAL A 105 -1.99 -16.64 9.03
N SER A 106 -1.70 -15.96 7.92
CA SER A 106 -2.05 -16.44 6.58
C SER A 106 -1.35 -17.76 6.24
N ILE A 107 -0.07 -17.92 6.61
CA ILE A 107 0.66 -19.19 6.48
C ILE A 107 0.02 -20.28 7.35
N TYR A 108 -0.32 -19.96 8.60
CA TYR A 108 -1.02 -20.89 9.49
C TYR A 108 -2.36 -21.36 8.88
N CYS A 109 -3.17 -20.43 8.37
CA CYS A 109 -4.42 -20.72 7.68
C CYS A 109 -4.21 -21.60 6.45
N ALA A 110 -3.17 -21.34 5.65
CA ALA A 110 -2.89 -22.11 4.45
C ALA A 110 -2.53 -23.58 4.73
N VAL A 111 -1.89 -23.85 5.89
CA VAL A 111 -1.50 -25.22 6.29
C VAL A 111 -2.64 -25.94 7.03
N LYS A 112 -3.58 -25.21 7.64
CA LYS A 112 -4.70 -25.77 8.41
C LYS A 112 -6.03 -25.63 7.66
N ILE A 113 -6.49 -26.72 7.06
CA ILE A 113 -7.74 -26.79 6.27
C ILE A 113 -9.00 -26.44 7.10
N THR A 114 -8.95 -26.53 8.42
CA THR A 114 -10.10 -26.33 9.31
C THR A 114 -10.30 -24.88 9.79
N VAL A 115 -9.54 -23.91 9.26
CA VAL A 115 -9.66 -22.51 9.72
C VAL A 115 -10.85 -21.82 9.06
N ASN A 116 -11.56 -21.01 9.85
CA ASN A 116 -12.72 -20.25 9.39
C ASN A 116 -12.35 -19.33 8.22
N SER A 117 -13.08 -19.44 7.10
CA SER A 117 -12.88 -18.65 5.88
C SER A 117 -12.89 -17.14 6.13
N VAL A 118 -13.66 -16.64 7.10
CA VAL A 118 -13.68 -15.22 7.48
C VAL A 118 -12.31 -14.77 8.02
N ILE A 119 -11.66 -15.60 8.84
CA ILE A 119 -10.32 -15.32 9.37
C ILE A 119 -9.31 -15.27 8.22
N VAL A 120 -9.39 -16.23 7.30
CA VAL A 120 -8.51 -16.27 6.11
C VAL A 120 -8.62 -14.97 5.31
N LEU A 121 -9.84 -14.49 5.04
CA LEU A 121 -10.07 -13.28 4.27
C LEU A 121 -9.60 -12.01 4.99
N ILE A 122 -9.87 -11.89 6.30
CA ILE A 122 -9.42 -10.75 7.09
C ILE A 122 -7.90 -10.67 7.06
N PHE A 123 -7.20 -11.77 7.32
CA PHE A 123 -5.75 -11.76 7.35
C PHE A 123 -5.13 -11.61 5.96
N LEU A 124 -5.77 -12.11 4.90
CA LEU A 124 -5.31 -11.87 3.53
C LEU A 124 -5.48 -10.40 3.13
N PHE A 125 -6.62 -9.78 3.48
CA PHE A 125 -6.84 -8.35 3.30
C PHE A 125 -5.79 -7.52 4.07
N LEU A 126 -5.57 -7.84 5.35
CA LEU A 126 -4.56 -7.19 6.20
C LEU A 126 -3.14 -7.39 5.65
N LEU A 127 -2.84 -8.55 5.10
CA LEU A 127 -1.54 -8.84 4.48
C LEU A 127 -1.32 -7.96 3.24
N LEU A 128 -2.30 -7.86 2.35
CA LEU A 128 -2.17 -7.04 1.15
C LEU A 128 -2.05 -5.55 1.47
N ILE A 129 -2.94 -5.00 2.31
CA ILE A 129 -2.90 -3.58 2.65
C ILE A 129 -1.60 -3.23 3.40
N SER A 130 -1.07 -4.14 4.22
CA SER A 130 0.18 -3.91 4.95
C SER A 130 1.42 -4.05 4.07
N ILE A 131 1.44 -4.96 3.08
CA ILE A 131 2.48 -5.02 2.05
C ILE A 131 2.51 -3.71 1.26
N TYR A 132 1.35 -3.24 0.80
CA TYR A 132 1.25 -1.94 0.10
C TYR A 132 1.69 -0.79 1.01
N GLY A 133 1.24 -0.80 2.26
CA GLY A 133 1.61 0.15 3.29
C GLY A 133 3.11 0.19 3.57
N HIS A 134 3.78 -0.97 3.64
CA HIS A 134 5.23 -1.08 3.81
C HIS A 134 5.95 -0.33 2.68
N PHE A 135 5.61 -0.60 1.41
CA PHE A 135 6.23 0.08 0.28
C PHE A 135 5.94 1.58 0.23
N LEU A 136 4.72 1.99 0.58
CA LEU A 136 4.31 3.39 0.56
C LEU A 136 4.95 4.20 1.69
N PHE A 137 4.79 3.77 2.95
CA PHE A 137 5.23 4.53 4.11
C PHE A 137 6.74 4.40 4.38
N ASN A 138 7.37 3.28 4.01
CA ASN A 138 8.85 3.20 4.03
C ASN A 138 9.49 3.78 2.75
N GLY A 139 8.68 4.20 1.77
CA GLY A 139 9.11 4.69 0.47
C GLY A 139 9.61 6.14 0.45
N LYS A 140 10.26 6.48 -0.67
CA LYS A 140 10.88 7.81 -0.89
C LYS A 140 9.85 8.93 -0.91
N ILE A 141 8.70 8.74 -1.57
CA ILE A 141 7.67 9.80 -1.67
C ILE A 141 7.14 10.18 -0.29
N TYR A 142 6.84 9.20 0.57
CA TYR A 142 6.35 9.47 1.93
C TYR A 142 7.40 10.20 2.77
N ARG A 143 8.66 9.74 2.74
CA ARG A 143 9.78 10.42 3.41
C ARG A 143 9.95 11.86 2.95
N TYR A 144 9.87 12.11 1.64
CA TYR A 144 9.89 13.46 1.09
C TYR A 144 8.78 14.33 1.67
N ILE A 145 7.54 13.83 1.70
CA ILE A 145 6.38 14.54 2.24
C ILE A 145 6.61 14.91 3.71
N CYS A 146 7.08 13.98 4.53
CA CYS A 146 7.35 14.21 5.95
C CYS A 146 8.50 15.19 6.18
N ASN A 147 9.63 15.01 5.51
CA ASN A 147 10.81 15.87 5.67
C ASN A 147 10.51 17.31 5.22
N LYS A 148 9.80 17.47 4.10
CA LYS A 148 9.42 18.80 3.61
C LYS A 148 8.44 19.49 4.57
N GLN A 149 7.48 18.75 5.13
CA GLN A 149 6.59 19.31 6.16
C GLN A 149 7.36 19.72 7.42
N LYS A 150 8.36 18.94 7.84
CA LYS A 150 9.24 19.28 8.96
C LYS A 150 10.06 20.56 8.70
N LYS A 151 10.67 20.70 7.52
CA LYS A 151 11.43 21.91 7.14
C LYS A 151 10.57 23.18 7.15
N ILE A 152 9.33 23.08 6.68
CA ILE A 152 8.36 24.19 6.71
C ILE A 152 8.02 24.59 8.16
N ILE A 153 7.78 23.63 9.05
CA ILE A 153 7.47 23.90 10.46
C ILE A 153 8.67 24.51 11.19
N GLU A 154 9.89 24.09 10.86
CA GLU A 154 11.13 24.60 11.46
C GLU A 154 11.59 25.95 10.88
N GLY A 155 10.88 26.52 9.89
CA GLY A 155 11.25 27.79 9.26
C GLY A 155 12.52 27.73 8.41
N LYS A 156 13.02 26.53 8.06
CA LYS A 156 14.26 26.31 7.30
C LYS A 156 14.06 26.28 5.78
N ASP A 157 12.83 26.46 5.32
CA ASP A 157 12.41 26.46 3.91
C ASP A 157 12.06 27.91 3.44
N MET A 158 12.52 28.94 4.16
CA MET A 158 12.44 30.36 3.76
C MET A 158 13.70 30.81 3.02
#